data_AF-A0A4Q2YIV8-F1
#
_entry.id   AF-A0A4Q2YIV8-F1
#
_cell.length_a   1.000
_cell.length_b   1.000
_cell.length_c   1.000
_cell.angle_alpha   90.00
_cell.angle_beta   90.00
_cell.angle_gamma   90.00
#
_symmetry.space_group_name_H-M   'P 1'
#
loop_
_entity.id
_entity.type
_entity.pdbx_description
1 polymer ?
#
loop_
_entity_poly.entity_id
_entity_poly.type
_entity_poly.pdbx_seq_one_letter_code
_entity_poly.pdbx_strand_id
1 'polypeptide(L)'
;MNASIITPARKADPELDRRRRFWLRSISCSCGGLLVSGLIGIFGTMKGVQDLHLAISNLSGQSGSAEVSAASATIRFYPMLATILCAIAALWLTISIIQYLALPKTTV
;
A
#
# COMPACT_ATOMS: atom_id res chain seq x y z
N MET A 1 56.26 8.76 25.21
CA MET A 1 55.50 9.40 24.12
C MET A 1 54.24 8.58 23.87
N ASN A 2 53.11 8.97 24.46
CA ASN A 2 51.83 8.28 24.25
C ASN A 2 51.19 8.82 22.97
N ALA A 3 51.26 8.05 21.90
CA ALA A 3 50.45 8.30 20.71
C ALA A 3 49.00 7.95 21.06
N SER A 4 48.23 8.93 21.54
CA SER A 4 46.77 8.81 21.60
C SER A 4 46.27 8.66 20.17
N ILE A 5 45.85 7.45 19.81
CA ILE A 5 45.12 7.18 18.58
C ILE A 5 43.82 7.96 18.69
N ILE A 6 43.78 9.14 18.08
CA ILE A 6 42.55 9.88 17.84
C ILE A 6 41.80 9.03 16.81
N THR A 7 40.89 8.18 17.28
CA THR A 7 39.88 7.56 16.43
C THR A 7 39.19 8.70 15.69
N PRO A 8 39.26 8.79 14.35
CA PRO A 8 38.54 9.83 13.66
C PRO A 8 37.06 9.58 13.95
N ALA A 9 36.41 10.56 14.59
CA ALA A 9 34.97 10.60 14.74
C ALA A 9 34.39 10.26 13.37
N ARG A 10 33.72 9.11 13.27
CA ARG A 10 33.09 8.60 12.05
C ARG A 10 32.21 9.73 11.54
N LYS A 11 32.65 10.47 10.52
CA LYS A 11 31.91 11.61 9.97
C LYS A 11 30.50 11.10 9.67
N ALA A 12 29.49 11.72 10.28
CA ALA A 12 28.10 11.47 9.92
C ALA A 12 28.00 11.69 8.40
N ASP A 13 27.80 10.62 7.65
CA ASP A 13 27.84 10.66 6.20
C ASP A 13 26.49 11.24 5.74
N PRO A 14 26.42 12.50 5.26
CA PRO A 14 25.16 13.18 4.99
C PRO A 14 24.32 12.47 3.91
N GLU A 15 24.98 11.68 3.07
CA GLU A 15 24.37 10.86 2.03
C GLU A 15 23.64 9.63 2.63
N LEU A 16 24.18 9.01 3.68
CA LEU A 16 23.51 7.91 4.39
C LEU A 16 22.22 8.39 5.06
N ASP A 17 22.24 9.58 5.67
CA ASP A 17 21.06 10.18 6.30
C ASP A 17 19.98 10.56 5.28
N ARG A 18 20.37 11.04 4.09
CA ARG A 18 19.42 11.27 2.97
C ARG A 18 18.78 9.97 2.52
N ARG A 19 19.57 8.90 2.32
CA ARG A 19 19.07 7.57 1.92
C ARG A 19 18.12 6.99 2.97
N ARG A 20 18.45 7.10 4.26
CA ARG A 20 17.54 6.67 5.35
C ARG A 20 16.20 7.39 5.31
N ARG A 21 16.21 8.73 5.18
CA ARG A 21 14.96 9.51 5.09
C ARG A 21 14.13 9.15 3.86
N PHE A 22 14.78 8.88 2.73
CA PHE A 22 14.11 8.41 1.52
C PHE A 22 13.38 7.08 1.76
N TRP A 23 14.08 6.06 2.29
CA TRP A 23 13.47 4.75 2.54
C TRP A 23 12.37 4.80 3.61
N LEU A 24 12.54 5.60 4.66
CA LEU A 24 11.48 5.84 5.65
C LEU A 24 10.22 6.45 5.00
N ARG A 25 10.38 7.46 4.15
CA ARG A 25 9.25 8.04 3.40
C ARG A 25 8.61 7.03 2.45
N SER A 26 9.41 6.18 1.81
CA SER A 26 8.93 5.09 0.95
C SER A 26 8.07 4.10 1.75
N ILE A 27 8.55 3.67 2.93
CA ILE A 27 7.82 2.80 3.86
C ILE A 27 6.49 3.44 4.27
N SER A 28 6.51 4.71 4.69
CA SER A 28 5.27 5.43 5.07
C SER A 28 4.29 5.55 3.91
N CYS A 29 4.78 5.81 2.69
CA CYS A 29 3.95 5.87 1.49
C CYS A 29 3.31 4.52 1.18
N SER A 30 4.06 3.41 1.29
CA SER A 30 3.52 2.06 1.13
C SER A 30 2.47 1.70 2.17
N CYS A 31 2.68 2.05 3.44
CA CYS A 31 1.67 1.86 4.48
C CYS A 31 0.38 2.65 4.17
N GLY A 32 0.51 3.90 3.72
CA GLY A 32 -0.63 4.70 3.28
C GLY A 32 -1.34 4.07 2.07
N GLY A 33 -0.58 3.60 1.09
CA GLY A 33 -1.12 2.91 -0.09
C GLY A 33 -1.92 1.64 0.26
N LEU A 34 -1.41 0.83 1.20
CA LEU A 34 -2.10 -0.38 1.69
C LEU A 34 -3.43 -0.06 2.38
N LEU A 35 -3.46 1.03 3.17
CA LEU A 35 -4.71 1.48 3.81
C LEU A 35 -5.72 1.96 2.76
N VAL A 36 -5.28 2.78 1.80
CA VAL A 36 -6.15 3.32 0.76
C VAL A 36 -6.68 2.21 -0.17
N SER A 37 -5.86 1.25 -0.56
CA SER A 37 -6.31 0.11 -1.38
C SER A 37 -7.37 -0.73 -0.66
N GLY A 38 -7.19 -0.97 0.65
CA GLY A 38 -8.20 -1.63 1.46
C GLY A 38 -9.53 -0.87 1.48
N LEU A 39 -9.48 0.45 1.65
CA LEU A 39 -10.68 1.29 1.61
C LEU A 39 -11.36 1.26 0.23
N ILE A 40 -10.59 1.35 -0.87
CA ILE A 40 -11.15 1.26 -2.23
C ILE A 40 -11.89 -0.07 -2.43
N GLY A 41 -11.34 -1.18 -1.93
CA GLY A 41 -11.99 -2.49 -1.99
C GLY A 41 -13.32 -2.52 -1.24
N ILE A 42 -13.36 -2.01 -0.01
CA ILE A 42 -14.57 -1.98 0.83
C ILE A 42 -15.63 -1.03 0.24
N PHE A 43 -15.26 0.18 -0.15
CA PHE A 43 -16.22 1.12 -0.74
C PHE A 43 -16.76 0.63 -2.08
N GLY A 44 -15.90 0.01 -2.90
CA GLY A 44 -16.31 -0.56 -4.18
C GLY A 44 -17.29 -1.73 -4.04
N THR A 45 -17.08 -2.61 -3.05
CA THR A 45 -18.05 -3.69 -2.77
C THR A 45 -19.34 -3.16 -2.20
N MET A 46 -19.30 -2.21 -1.25
CA MET A 46 -20.50 -1.60 -0.69
C MET A 46 -21.35 -0.95 -1.78
N LYS A 47 -20.73 -0.22 -2.71
CA LYS A 47 -21.43 0.37 -3.86
C LYS A 47 -22.04 -0.72 -4.75
N GLY A 48 -21.28 -1.76 -5.10
CA GLY A 48 -21.81 -2.87 -5.91
C GLY A 48 -22.98 -3.59 -5.24
N VAL A 49 -22.95 -3.76 -3.92
CA VAL A 49 -24.06 -4.35 -3.14
C VAL A 49 -25.28 -3.43 -3.12
N GLN A 50 -25.10 -2.11 -3.01
CA GLN A 50 -26.20 -1.13 -3.10
C GLN A 50 -26.85 -1.16 -4.48
N ASP A 51 -26.05 -1.14 -5.54
CA ASP A 51 -26.54 -1.22 -6.93
C ASP A 51 -27.29 -2.54 -7.17
N LEU A 52 -26.79 -3.65 -6.63
CA LEU A 52 -27.45 -4.95 -6.68
C LEU A 52 -28.78 -4.94 -5.94
N HIS A 53 -28.84 -4.34 -4.75
CA HIS A 53 -30.08 -4.24 -3.97
C HIS A 53 -31.13 -3.39 -4.70
N LEU A 54 -30.72 -2.27 -5.30
CA LEU A 54 -31.60 -1.42 -6.09
C LEU A 54 -32.13 -2.15 -7.33
N ALA A 55 -31.27 -2.86 -8.06
CA ALA A 55 -31.66 -3.66 -9.23
C ALA A 55 -32.68 -4.75 -8.86
N ILE A 56 -32.47 -5.43 -7.71
CA ILE A 56 -33.42 -6.45 -7.19
C ILE A 56 -34.73 -5.81 -6.74
N SER A 57 -34.71 -4.63 -6.13
CA SER A 57 -35.92 -3.93 -5.67
C SER A 57 -36.76 -3.37 -6.82
N ASN A 58 -36.13 -3.02 -7.95
CA ASN A 58 -36.78 -2.47 -9.14
C ASN A 58 -37.20 -3.55 -10.16
N LEU A 59 -36.98 -4.83 -9.84
CA LEU A 59 -37.17 -5.94 -10.77
C LEU A 59 -38.67 -6.28 -10.94
N SER A 60 -39.32 -5.63 -11.92
CA SER A 60 -40.49 -6.17 -12.62
C SER A 60 -40.06 -6.68 -14.02
N GLY A 61 -39.69 -7.96 -14.14
CA GLY A 61 -39.48 -8.64 -15.43
C GLY A 61 -38.03 -8.79 -15.92
N GLN A 62 -37.85 -9.41 -17.10
CA GLN A 62 -36.58 -9.88 -17.70
C GLN A 62 -35.43 -8.84 -17.74
N SER A 63 -35.75 -7.55 -17.71
CA SER A 63 -34.82 -6.41 -17.79
C SER A 63 -33.80 -6.36 -16.66
N GLY A 64 -34.14 -6.80 -15.44
CA GLY A 64 -33.20 -6.69 -14.32
C GLY A 64 -32.13 -7.78 -14.25
N SER A 65 -32.17 -8.79 -15.13
CA SER A 65 -31.07 -9.78 -15.23
C SER A 65 -29.74 -9.14 -15.67
N ALA A 66 -29.80 -8.14 -16.56
CA ALA A 66 -28.62 -7.42 -17.04
C ALA A 66 -28.04 -6.48 -15.96
N GLU A 67 -28.89 -5.78 -15.23
CA GLU A 67 -28.47 -4.88 -14.13
C GLU A 67 -27.88 -5.66 -12.96
N VAL A 68 -28.49 -6.80 -12.59
CA VAL A 68 -27.97 -7.72 -11.58
C VAL A 68 -26.60 -8.30 -11.99
N SER A 69 -26.42 -8.64 -13.27
CA SER A 69 -25.14 -9.12 -13.80
C SER A 69 -24.05 -8.05 -13.71
N ALA A 70 -24.35 -6.81 -14.08
CA ALA A 70 -23.42 -5.69 -14.00
C ALA A 70 -23.01 -5.37 -12.54
N ALA A 71 -23.98 -5.33 -11.62
CA ALA A 71 -23.71 -5.11 -10.20
C ALA A 71 -22.92 -6.28 -9.56
N SER A 72 -23.18 -7.51 -9.98
CA SER A 72 -22.39 -8.68 -9.52
C SER A 72 -20.93 -8.62 -10.01
N ALA A 73 -20.71 -8.11 -11.23
CA ALA A 73 -19.37 -7.92 -11.77
C ALA A 73 -18.58 -6.86 -10.98
N THR A 74 -19.20 -5.74 -10.60
CA THR A 74 -18.54 -4.70 -9.80
C THR A 74 -18.17 -5.18 -8.41
N ILE A 75 -19.04 -5.96 -7.74
CA ILE A 75 -18.77 -6.58 -6.43
C ILE A 75 -17.51 -7.46 -6.47
N ARG A 76 -17.20 -8.09 -7.60
CA ARG A 76 -16.00 -8.95 -7.75
C ARG A 76 -14.77 -8.17 -8.20
N PHE A 77 -14.96 -7.18 -9.06
CA PHE A 77 -13.85 -6.42 -9.65
C PHE A 77 -13.12 -5.56 -8.62
N TYR A 78 -13.84 -4.83 -7.76
CA TYR A 78 -13.22 -3.93 -6.79
C TYR A 78 -12.35 -4.64 -5.75
N PRO A 79 -12.76 -5.77 -5.14
CA PRO A 79 -11.88 -6.59 -4.30
C PRO A 79 -10.66 -7.11 -5.02
N MET A 80 -10.83 -7.57 -6.27
CA MET A 80 -9.72 -8.11 -7.05
C MET A 80 -8.68 -7.03 -7.34
N LEU A 81 -9.12 -5.84 -7.76
CA LEU A 81 -8.27 -4.68 -7.97
C LEU A 81 -7.58 -4.24 -6.67
N ALA A 82 -8.33 -4.13 -5.57
CA ALA A 82 -7.78 -3.78 -4.27
C ALA A 82 -6.71 -4.79 -3.79
N THR A 83 -6.92 -6.08 -4.05
CA THR A 83 -5.98 -7.15 -3.71
C THR A 83 -4.68 -7.04 -4.52
N ILE A 84 -4.78 -6.78 -5.83
CA ILE A 84 -3.62 -6.57 -6.70
C ILE A 84 -2.81 -5.35 -6.23
N LEU A 85 -3.48 -4.23 -5.96
CA LEU A 85 -2.83 -3.02 -5.45
C LEU A 85 -2.17 -3.26 -4.08
N CYS A 86 -2.85 -4.00 -3.18
CA CYS A 86 -2.27 -4.41 -1.90
C CYS A 86 -1.02 -5.25 -2.09
N ALA A 87 -1.03 -6.23 -3.00
CA ALA A 87 0.12 -7.10 -3.26
C ALA A 87 1.32 -6.30 -3.77
N ILE A 88 1.12 -5.38 -4.70
CA ILE A 88 2.18 -4.50 -5.22
C ILE A 88 2.72 -3.60 -4.10
N ALA A 89 1.85 -2.98 -3.30
CA ALA A 89 2.26 -2.12 -2.19
C ALA A 89 3.01 -2.91 -1.11
N ALA A 90 2.61 -4.15 -0.82
CA ALA A 90 3.29 -5.03 0.13
C ALA A 90 4.67 -5.48 -0.37
N LEU A 91 4.80 -5.80 -1.67
CA LEU A 91 6.10 -6.10 -2.28
C LEU A 91 7.04 -4.88 -2.19
N TRP A 92 6.54 -3.70 -2.53
CA TRP A 92 7.33 -2.46 -2.45
C TRP A 92 7.72 -2.10 -1.01
N LEU A 93 6.81 -2.30 -0.05
CA LEU A 93 7.08 -2.14 1.37
C LEU A 93 8.20 -3.07 1.83
N THR A 94 8.14 -4.34 1.44
CA THR A 94 9.14 -5.35 1.79
C THR A 94 10.52 -4.97 1.27
N ILE A 95 10.61 -4.57 -0.01
CA ILE A 95 11.86 -4.09 -0.61
C ILE A 95 12.38 -2.84 0.13
N SER A 96 11.49 -1.90 0.43
CA SER A 96 11.86 -0.65 1.13
C SER A 96 12.40 -0.91 2.54
N ILE A 97 11.82 -1.87 3.28
CA ILE A 97 12.30 -2.29 4.61
C ILE A 97 13.67 -2.96 4.50
N ILE A 98 13.85 -3.89 3.56
CA ILE A 98 15.13 -4.58 3.36
C ILE A 98 16.24 -3.55 3.07
N GLN A 99 16.00 -2.61 2.17
CA GLN A 99 16.96 -1.56 1.82
C GLN A 99 17.24 -0.61 2.99
N TYR A 100 16.22 -0.28 3.79
CA TYR A 100 16.40 0.52 5.00
C TYR A 100 17.28 -0.19 6.06
N LEU A 101 17.07 -1.49 6.26
CA LEU A 101 17.81 -2.30 7.23
C LEU A 101 19.24 -2.63 6.76
N ALA A 102 19.46 -2.74 5.44
CA ALA A 102 20.77 -2.94 4.85
C ALA A 102 21.69 -1.71 4.97
N LEU A 103 21.15 -0.53 5.25
CA LEU A 103 21.96 0.67 5.47
C LEU A 103 22.74 0.57 6.80
N PRO A 104 24.04 0.89 6.80
CA PRO A 104 24.86 0.81 8.00
C PRO A 104 24.28 1.72 9.09
N LYS A 105 24.11 1.17 10.30
CA LYS A 105 23.67 1.94 11.46
C LYS A 105 24.75 2.98 11.76
N THR A 106 24.36 4.26 11.78
CA THR A 106 25.13 5.33 12.40
C THR A 106 25.15 5.05 13.90
N THR A 107 26.20 4.36 14.34
CA THR A 107 26.57 4.27 15.76
C THR A 107 26.95 5.68 16.18
N VAL A 108 26.06 6.35 16.91
CA VAL A 108 26.36 7.57 17.67
C VAL A 108 27.29 7.21 18.81
#